data_AF-A0A5F2HVC4-F1
#
_entry.id   AF-A0A5F2HVC4-F1
#
_cell.length_a   1.000
_cell.length_b   1.000
_cell.length_c   1.000
_cell.angle_alpha   90.00
_cell.angle_beta   90.00
_cell.angle_gamma   90.00
#
_symmetry.space_group_name_H-M   'P 1'
#
loop_
_entity.id
_entity.type
_entity.pdbx_description
1 polymer ?
#
loop_
_entity_poly.entity_id
_entity_poly.type
_entity_poly.pdbx_seq_one_letter_code
_entity_poly.pdbx_strand_id
1 'polypeptide(L)'
;PTWDGRLFDLKKAAASKTYCDEVKGICADAGVEITELSTHLQGQLVAVHPAYDAQFDGFAPAEVHNNPKARQKWAVEQMEFGAKASKHLGLKASVT
;
A
#
# COMPACT_ATOMS: atom_id res chain seq x y z
N PRO A 1 3.65 -2.50 7.54
CA PRO A 1 3.86 -1.78 6.26
C PRO A 1 2.75 -2.15 5.28
N THR A 2 2.32 -1.26 4.39
CA THR A 2 1.12 -1.46 3.54
C THR A 2 1.25 -2.51 2.45
N TRP A 3 2.47 -2.99 2.18
CA TRP A 3 2.74 -4.02 1.16
C TRP A 3 2.67 -5.46 1.70
N ASP A 4 2.74 -5.66 3.02
CA ASP A 4 2.74 -6.99 3.63
C ASP A 4 1.31 -7.39 4.03
N GLY A 5 0.65 -8.14 3.13
CA GLY A 5 -0.72 -8.61 3.32
C GLY A 5 -0.92 -9.53 4.53
N ARG A 6 0.14 -10.07 5.14
CA ARG A 6 0.05 -10.86 6.38
C ARG A 6 -0.24 -9.98 7.60
N LEU A 7 0.11 -8.69 7.50
CA LEU A 7 -0.08 -7.72 8.56
C LEU A 7 -1.26 -6.78 8.28
N PHE A 8 -1.37 -6.30 7.05
CA PHE A 8 -2.40 -5.32 6.67
C PHE A 8 -2.81 -5.49 5.21
N ASP A 9 -4.10 -5.78 4.98
CA ASP A 9 -4.65 -5.91 3.64
C ASP A 9 -5.08 -4.54 3.11
N LEU A 10 -4.19 -3.94 2.31
CA LEU A 10 -4.40 -2.61 1.74
C LEU A 10 -5.63 -2.53 0.83
N LYS A 11 -5.90 -3.58 0.05
CA LYS A 11 -7.04 -3.62 -0.87
C LYS A 11 -8.35 -3.72 -0.09
N LYS A 12 -8.40 -4.56 0.96
CA LYS A 12 -9.55 -4.65 1.85
C LYS A 12 -9.77 -3.35 2.62
N ALA A 13 -8.70 -2.70 3.08
CA ALA A 13 -8.77 -1.38 3.72
C ALA A 13 -9.33 -0.31 2.79
N ALA A 14 -8.94 -0.32 1.51
CA ALA A 14 -9.48 0.59 0.52
C ALA A 14 -10.97 0.34 0.20
N ALA A 15 -11.45 -0.89 0.34
CA ALA A 15 -12.82 -1.28 -0.02
C ALA A 15 -13.79 -1.34 1.18
N SER A 16 -13.29 -1.45 2.41
CA SER A 16 -14.12 -1.68 3.61
C SER A 16 -13.70 -0.78 4.76
N LYS A 17 -14.59 0.17 5.11
CA LYS A 17 -14.44 0.97 6.33
C LYS A 17 -14.46 0.08 7.58
N THR A 18 -15.29 -0.97 7.59
CA THR A 18 -15.37 -1.91 8.72
C THR A 18 -14.02 -2.57 9.00
N TYR A 19 -13.28 -2.98 7.98
CA TYR A 19 -11.93 -3.52 8.17
C TYR A 19 -10.99 -2.48 8.80
N CYS A 20 -11.05 -1.23 8.35
CA CYS A 20 -10.27 -0.15 8.97
C CYS A 20 -10.65 0.08 10.44
N ASP A 21 -11.94 0.02 10.77
CA ASP A 21 -12.42 0.16 12.15
C ASP A 21 -11.96 -1.01 13.03
N GLU A 22 -12.00 -2.24 12.52
CA GLU A 22 -11.46 -3.44 13.19
C GLU A 22 -9.97 -3.30 13.51
N VAL A 23 -9.17 -2.89 12.51
CA VAL A 23 -7.72 -2.71 12.70
C VAL A 23 -7.44 -1.58 13.71
N LYS A 24 -8.19 -0.47 13.66
CA LYS A 24 -8.08 0.59 14.69
C LYS A 24 -8.43 0.08 16.08
N GLY A 25 -9.43 -0.79 16.22
CA GLY A 25 -9.78 -1.45 17.48
C GLY A 25 -8.63 -2.29 18.02
N ILE A 26 -8.03 -3.14 17.19
CA ILE A 26 -6.87 -3.98 17.57
C ILE A 26 -5.70 -3.11 18.06
N CYS A 27 -5.39 -2.02 17.35
CA CYS A 27 -4.35 -1.09 17.76
C CYS A 27 -4.67 -0.44 19.12
N ALA A 28 -5.91 0.03 19.30
CA ALA A 28 -6.35 0.65 20.54
C ALA A 28 -6.28 -0.31 21.74
N ASP A 29 -6.69 -1.57 21.56
CA ASP A 29 -6.60 -2.61 22.59
C ASP A 29 -5.14 -2.90 22.99
N ALA A 30 -4.21 -2.74 22.05
CA ALA A 30 -2.77 -2.84 22.28
C ALA A 30 -2.14 -1.52 22.80
N GLY A 31 -2.94 -0.45 23.00
CA GLY A 31 -2.47 0.84 23.50
C GLY A 31 -1.70 1.69 22.48
N VAL A 32 -1.89 1.45 21.18
CA VAL A 32 -1.23 2.18 20.08
C VAL A 32 -2.26 2.77 19.10
N GLU A 33 -1.85 3.80 18.35
CA GLU A 33 -2.70 4.45 17.36
C GLU A 33 -2.03 4.46 15.98
N ILE A 34 -2.84 4.33 14.93
CA ILE A 34 -2.39 4.50 13.55
C ILE A 34 -2.35 5.99 13.24
N THR A 35 -1.15 6.52 13.03
CA THR A 35 -0.93 7.94 12.70
C THR A 35 -0.82 8.19 11.21
N GLU A 36 -0.37 7.19 10.45
CA GLU A 36 -0.12 7.31 9.01
C GLU A 36 -0.12 5.93 8.31
N LEU A 37 -0.30 5.96 6.99
CA LEU A 37 0.02 4.83 6.11
C LEU A 37 1.19 5.22 5.20
N SER A 38 2.18 4.35 5.13
CA SER A 38 3.35 4.50 4.26
C SER A 38 3.27 3.54 3.08
N THR A 39 3.43 4.07 1.87
CA THR A 39 3.36 3.35 0.57
C THR A 39 4.65 3.51 -0.21
N HIS A 40 5.80 3.52 0.46
CA HIS A 40 7.11 3.81 -0.16
C HIS A 40 7.46 2.87 -1.31
N LEU A 41 7.35 1.57 -1.05
CA LEU A 41 7.70 0.54 -2.02
C LEU A 41 6.78 0.61 -3.25
N GLN A 42 5.48 0.80 -3.05
CA GLN A 42 4.52 0.94 -4.13
C GLN A 42 4.74 2.26 -4.91
N GLY A 43 5.00 3.36 -4.20
CA GLY A 43 5.29 4.66 -4.79
C GLY A 43 6.54 4.66 -5.68
N GLN A 44 7.60 3.98 -5.24
CA GLN A 44 8.82 3.79 -6.05
C GLN A 44 8.54 3.08 -7.38
N LEU A 45 7.53 2.22 -7.43
CA LEU A 45 7.20 1.44 -8.62
C LEU A 45 6.32 2.18 -9.63
N VAL A 46 5.82 3.37 -9.31
CA VAL A 46 5.00 4.19 -10.23
C VAL A 46 5.81 4.71 -11.41
N ALA A 47 7.09 5.03 -11.21
CA ALA A 47 7.92 5.66 -12.24
C ALA A 47 9.39 5.19 -12.15
N VAL A 48 9.60 3.88 -12.38
CA VAL A 48 10.96 3.29 -12.41
C VAL A 48 11.67 3.64 -13.72
N HIS A 49 12.89 4.16 -13.63
CA HIS A 49 13.73 4.38 -14.81
C HIS A 49 14.20 3.03 -15.40
N PRO A 50 14.22 2.85 -16.74
CA PRO A 50 14.57 1.57 -17.37
C PRO A 50 15.92 0.97 -16.93
N ALA A 51 16.91 1.81 -16.63
CA ALA A 51 18.22 1.36 -16.12
C ALA A 51 18.17 0.63 -14.76
N TYR A 52 17.07 0.76 -14.01
CA TYR A 52 16.85 0.11 -12.72
C TYR A 52 15.71 -0.91 -12.76
N ASP A 53 15.19 -1.23 -13.95
CA ASP A 53 14.00 -2.05 -14.11
C ASP A 53 14.13 -3.42 -13.41
N ALA A 54 15.26 -4.10 -13.65
CA ALA A 54 15.54 -5.41 -13.07
C ALA A 54 15.68 -5.37 -11.53
N GLN A 55 16.30 -4.32 -10.99
CA GLN A 55 16.51 -4.16 -9.55
C GLN A 55 15.20 -3.95 -8.80
N PHE A 56 14.23 -3.26 -9.42
CA PHE A 56 12.94 -2.93 -8.80
C PHE A 56 11.86 -3.99 -9.08
N ASP A 57 12.11 -4.94 -9.98
CA ASP A 57 11.12 -5.94 -10.36
C ASP A 57 10.68 -6.81 -9.17
N GLY A 58 11.64 -7.20 -8.33
CA GLY A 58 11.40 -8.01 -7.13
C GLY A 58 10.58 -7.33 -6.03
N PHE A 59 10.31 -6.02 -6.14
CA PHE A 59 9.42 -5.33 -5.20
C PHE A 59 7.95 -5.48 -5.57
N ALA A 60 7.64 -5.88 -6.79
CA ALA A 60 6.27 -6.15 -7.21
C ALA A 60 5.89 -7.62 -6.96
N PRO A 61 4.58 -7.96 -6.97
CA PRO A 61 4.14 -9.35 -6.99
C PRO A 61 4.64 -10.09 -8.23
N ALA A 62 4.86 -11.40 -8.09
CA ALA A 62 5.40 -12.24 -9.16
C ALA A 62 4.58 -12.20 -10.46
N GLU A 63 3.28 -11.95 -10.37
CA GLU A 63 2.36 -11.85 -11.52
C GLU A 63 2.65 -10.67 -12.46
N VAL A 64 3.39 -9.66 -12.02
CA VAL A 64 3.76 -8.49 -12.83
C VAL A 64 5.27 -8.36 -13.07
N HIS A 65 6.06 -9.38 -12.70
CA HIS A 65 7.50 -9.43 -12.97
C HIS A 65 7.79 -9.45 -14.48
N ASN A 66 8.95 -8.90 -14.85
CA ASN A 66 9.43 -8.72 -16.22
C ASN A 66 8.45 -7.93 -17.12
N ASN A 67 7.53 -7.17 -16.52
CA ASN A 67 6.53 -6.40 -17.23
C ASN A 67 6.39 -4.98 -16.63
N PRO A 68 7.24 -4.03 -17.05
CA PRO A 68 7.31 -2.69 -16.45
C PRO A 68 5.98 -1.93 -16.53
N LYS A 69 5.21 -2.15 -17.61
CA LYS A 69 3.88 -1.53 -17.78
C LYS A 69 2.86 -2.11 -16.80
N ALA A 70 2.84 -3.44 -16.63
CA ALA A 70 1.94 -4.07 -15.66
C ALA A 70 2.33 -3.70 -14.23
N ARG A 71 3.63 -3.66 -13.92
CA ARG A 71 4.15 -3.22 -12.63
C ARG A 71 3.76 -1.78 -12.31
N GLN A 72 3.89 -0.87 -13.28
CA GLN A 72 3.48 0.52 -13.12
C GLN A 72 1.97 0.65 -12.90
N LYS A 73 1.15 -0.09 -13.65
CA LYS A 73 -0.31 -0.12 -13.45
C LYS A 73 -0.68 -0.64 -12.05
N TRP A 74 -0.04 -1.71 -11.61
CA TRP A 74 -0.21 -2.26 -10.27
C TRP A 74 0.18 -1.23 -9.20
N ALA A 75 1.32 -0.57 -9.36
CA ALA A 75 1.81 0.43 -8.42
C ALA A 75 0.83 1.61 -8.27
N VAL A 76 0.30 2.13 -9.38
CA VAL A 76 -0.73 3.19 -9.36
C VAL A 76 -1.98 2.73 -8.62
N GLU A 77 -2.45 1.50 -8.87
CA GLU A 77 -3.61 0.95 -8.17
C GLU A 77 -3.36 0.85 -6.65
N GLN A 78 -2.17 0.41 -6.23
CA GLN A 78 -1.81 0.39 -4.81
C GLN A 78 -1.81 1.79 -4.19
N MET A 79 -1.34 2.81 -4.92
CA MET A 79 -1.38 4.19 -4.46
C MET A 79 -2.81 4.69 -4.24
N GLU A 80 -3.73 4.35 -5.14
CA GLU A 80 -5.15 4.66 -4.97
C GLU A 80 -5.75 3.93 -3.76
N PHE A 81 -5.36 2.68 -3.53
CA PHE A 81 -5.80 1.94 -2.34
C PHE A 81 -5.28 2.59 -1.06
N GLY A 82 -4.01 3.01 -1.02
CA GLY A 82 -3.44 3.79 0.09
C GLY A 82 -4.27 5.04 0.40
N ALA A 83 -4.59 5.84 -0.62
CA ALA A 83 -5.39 7.05 -0.44
C ALA A 83 -6.81 6.76 0.12
N LYS A 84 -7.49 5.73 -0.41
CA LYS A 84 -8.83 5.31 0.06
C LYS A 84 -8.79 4.76 1.48
N ALA A 85 -7.81 3.92 1.81
CA ALA A 85 -7.60 3.35 3.14
C ALA A 85 -7.30 4.46 4.16
N SER A 86 -6.42 5.41 3.84
CA SER A 86 -6.13 6.58 4.68
C SER A 86 -7.38 7.39 4.98
N LYS A 87 -8.25 7.61 3.97
CA LYS A 87 -9.55 8.26 4.17
C LYS A 87 -10.44 7.49 5.15
N HIS A 88 -10.54 6.16 5.02
CA HIS A 88 -11.33 5.34 5.93
C HIS A 88 -10.80 5.37 7.38
N LEU A 89 -9.48 5.42 7.54
CA LEU A 89 -8.81 5.51 8.84
C LEU A 89 -8.89 6.92 9.46
N GLY A 90 -9.31 7.93 8.69
CA GLY A 90 -9.38 9.33 9.12
C GLY A 90 -8.03 10.06 9.09
N LEU A 91 -7.07 9.52 8.35
CA LEU A 91 -5.71 10.06 8.25
C LEU A 91 -5.68 11.22 7.24
N LYS A 92 -4.94 12.28 7.58
CA LYS A 92 -4.81 13.49 6.75
C LYS A 92 -3.53 13.54 5.92
N ALA A 93 -2.61 12.60 6.15
CA ALA A 93 -1.34 12.50 5.46
C ALA A 93 -1.13 11.08 4.92
N SER A 94 -0.39 10.98 3.83
CA SER A 94 0.10 9.73 3.24
C SER A 94 1.55 9.94 2.87
N VAL A 95 2.41 8.95 3.13
CA VAL A 95 3.85 9.05 2.86
C VAL A 95 4.25 8.04 1.80
N THR A 96 5.08 8.47 0.86
CA THR A 96 5.67 7.69 -0.25
C THR A 96 7.18 7.79 -0.21
#